data_AF-A0A660LBC0-F1
#
_entry.id   AF-A0A660LBC0-F1
#
_cell.length_a   1.000
_cell.length_b   1.000
_cell.length_c   1.000
_cell.angle_alpha   90.00
_cell.angle_beta   90.00
_cell.angle_gamma   90.00
#
_symmetry.space_group_name_H-M   'P 1'
#
loop_
_entity.id
_entity.type
_entity.pdbx_description
1 polymer ?
#
loop_
_entity_poly.entity_id
_entity_poly.type
_entity_poly.pdbx_seq_one_letter_code
_entity_poly.pdbx_strand_id
1 'polypeptide(L)'
;MFEAAHGARRRELRQTVERELTDLAAQLDAEPVPREARAQEHYQRALDARDTAGRLLADEDASDADLVGALVLEDLAQTALGNARALTHGRPEAPPVPLCALNPTHGRSTTTGRWGSSPKLPVCRACARDLKTNRAPEVLDDGGRPYLERDTVWARTAFGALVSDLPTEVVRERVER
;
A
#
# COMPACT_ATOMS: atom_id res chain seq x y z
N MET A 1 5.84 -24.41 15.53
CA MET A 1 6.31 -24.48 14.13
C MET A 1 5.71 -23.35 13.27
N PHE A 2 4.39 -23.08 13.39
CA PHE A 2 3.74 -21.98 12.65
C PHE A 2 4.16 -20.56 13.08
N GLU A 3 4.37 -20.31 14.37
CA GLU A 3 4.78 -19.00 14.89
C GLU A 3 6.16 -18.54 14.40
N ALA A 4 7.13 -19.47 14.33
CA ALA A 4 8.47 -19.17 13.82
C ALA A 4 8.45 -18.81 12.31
N ALA A 5 7.64 -19.53 11.51
CA ALA A 5 7.47 -19.25 10.08
C ALA A 5 6.77 -17.90 9.85
N HIS A 6 5.74 -17.61 10.65
CA HIS A 6 5.05 -16.33 10.63
C HIS A 6 5.97 -15.17 11.00
N GLY A 7 6.72 -15.29 12.10
CA GLY A 7 7.71 -14.29 12.51
C GLY A 7 8.84 -14.11 11.47
N ALA A 8 9.24 -15.17 10.76
CA ALA A 8 10.20 -15.06 9.66
C ALA A 8 9.64 -14.26 8.48
N ARG A 9 8.41 -14.57 8.03
CA ARG A 9 7.72 -13.83 6.96
C ARG A 9 7.54 -12.35 7.32
N ARG A 10 7.17 -12.08 8.58
CA ARG A 10 7.03 -10.72 9.12
C ARG A 10 8.35 -9.94 9.02
N ARG A 11 9.47 -10.54 9.45
CA ARG A 11 10.80 -9.92 9.36
C ARG A 11 11.24 -9.72 7.91
N GLU A 12 11.00 -10.69 7.03
CA GLU A 12 11.35 -10.58 5.61
C GLU A 12 10.60 -9.44 4.92
N LEU A 13 9.30 -9.31 5.19
CA LEU A 13 8.49 -8.21 4.67
C LEU A 13 9.03 -6.87 5.18
N ARG A 14 9.25 -6.74 6.50
CA ARG A 14 9.82 -5.54 7.12
C ARG A 14 11.14 -5.13 6.48
N GLN A 15 12.11 -6.05 6.39
CA GLN A 15 13.42 -5.80 5.78
C GLN A 15 13.31 -5.41 4.30
N THR A 16 12.35 -5.98 3.59
CA THR A 16 12.07 -5.61 2.19
C THR A 16 11.62 -4.16 2.12
N VAL A 17 10.57 -3.78 2.86
CA VAL A 17 10.05 -2.40 2.80
C VAL A 17 11.08 -1.38 3.32
N GLU A 18 11.83 -1.70 4.37
CA GLU A 18 12.91 -0.83 4.89
C GLU A 18 13.96 -0.52 3.82
N ARG A 19 14.38 -1.53 3.05
CA ARG A 19 15.32 -1.34 1.94
C ARG A 19 14.72 -0.45 0.86
N GLU A 20 13.50 -0.75 0.41
CA GLU A 20 12.86 0.04 -0.66
C GLU A 20 12.64 1.51 -0.23
N LEU A 21 12.26 1.76 1.04
CA LEU A 21 12.12 3.12 1.57
C LEU A 21 13.45 3.86 1.68
N THR A 22 14.55 3.14 1.92
CA THR A 22 15.90 3.71 1.92
C THR A 22 16.31 4.13 0.51
N ASP A 23 16.07 3.27 -0.48
CA ASP A 23 16.33 3.57 -1.88
C ASP A 23 15.44 4.72 -2.40
N LEU A 24 14.19 4.78 -1.94
CA LEU A 24 13.28 5.89 -2.24
C LEU A 24 13.74 7.21 -1.61
N ALA A 25 14.21 7.18 -0.36
CA ALA A 25 14.74 8.39 0.30
C ALA A 25 15.96 8.94 -0.46
N ALA A 26 16.89 8.07 -0.87
CA ALA A 26 18.05 8.47 -1.66
C ALA A 26 17.64 9.10 -3.01
N GLN A 27 16.57 8.60 -3.64
CA GLN A 27 16.01 9.18 -4.86
C GLN A 27 15.38 10.56 -4.63
N LEU A 28 14.64 10.74 -3.54
CA LEU A 28 14.02 12.00 -3.17
C LEU A 28 15.07 13.08 -2.87
N ASP A 29 16.14 12.71 -2.16
CA ASP A 29 17.25 13.61 -1.80
C ASP A 29 18.10 14.03 -2.99
N ALA A 30 18.23 13.16 -4.00
CA ALA A 30 19.03 13.44 -5.20
C ALA A 30 18.33 14.43 -6.17
N GLU A 31 17.02 14.65 -6.01
CA GLU A 31 16.22 15.43 -6.95
C GLU A 31 15.86 16.81 -6.42
N PRO A 32 15.99 17.87 -7.23
CA PRO A 32 15.47 19.17 -6.84
C PRO A 32 13.95 19.11 -6.78
N VAL A 33 13.36 19.81 -5.81
CA VAL A 33 11.92 19.97 -5.69
C VAL A 33 11.34 20.55 -7.01
N PRO A 34 10.33 19.91 -7.62
CA PRO A 34 9.73 20.41 -8.84
C PRO A 34 9.14 21.81 -8.68
N ARG A 35 9.23 22.63 -9.74
CA ARG A 35 8.67 24.00 -9.76
C ARG A 35 7.25 24.08 -10.29
N GLU A 36 6.85 23.10 -11.08
CA GLU A 36 5.51 23.04 -11.66
C GLU A 36 4.54 22.48 -10.60
N ALA A 37 3.39 23.13 -10.44
CA ALA A 37 2.49 22.88 -9.32
C ALA A 37 2.02 21.43 -9.27
N ARG A 38 1.66 20.85 -10.42
CA ARG A 38 1.18 19.47 -10.48
C ARG A 38 2.28 18.45 -10.18
N ALA A 39 3.51 18.69 -10.66
CA ALA A 39 4.68 17.89 -10.30
C ALA A 39 5.00 18.01 -8.79
N GLN A 40 4.85 19.20 -8.21
CA GLN A 40 5.04 19.44 -6.78
C GLN A 40 4.01 18.68 -5.93
N GLU A 41 2.74 18.63 -6.35
CA GLU A 41 1.71 17.82 -5.68
C GLU A 41 2.10 16.34 -5.61
N HIS A 42 2.58 15.76 -6.72
CA HIS A 42 3.02 14.37 -6.74
C HIS A 42 4.29 14.14 -5.92
N TYR A 43 5.22 15.08 -5.93
CA TYR A 43 6.41 15.01 -5.08
C TYR A 43 6.03 15.03 -3.58
N GLN A 44 5.08 15.89 -3.18
CA GLN A 44 4.57 15.91 -1.82
C GLN A 44 3.87 14.61 -1.43
N ARG A 45 3.03 14.05 -2.32
CA ARG A 45 2.41 12.73 -2.09
C ARG A 45 3.44 11.62 -1.88
N ALA A 46 4.57 11.68 -2.59
CA ALA A 46 5.66 10.73 -2.41
C ALA A 46 6.27 10.84 -1.00
N LEU A 47 6.53 12.06 -0.53
CA LEU A 47 7.02 12.31 0.82
C LEU A 47 6.03 11.83 1.89
N ASP A 48 4.75 12.19 1.78
CA ASP A 48 3.73 11.85 2.77
C ASP A 48 3.57 10.32 2.90
N ALA A 49 3.53 9.62 1.77
CA ALA A 49 3.44 8.16 1.76
C ALA A 49 4.71 7.49 2.31
N ARG A 50 5.89 7.96 1.94
CA ARG A 50 7.18 7.48 2.47
C ARG A 50 7.29 7.66 3.97
N ASP A 51 6.93 8.85 4.48
CA ASP A 51 7.01 9.16 5.91
C ASP A 51 6.00 8.36 6.71
N THR A 52 4.78 8.19 6.18
CA THR A 52 3.77 7.34 6.81
C THR A 52 4.23 5.88 6.86
N ALA A 53 4.80 5.35 5.77
CA ALA A 53 5.36 3.99 5.75
C ALA A 53 6.49 3.82 6.78
N GLY A 54 7.40 4.80 6.86
CA GLY A 54 8.49 4.79 7.83
C GLY A 54 8.01 4.76 9.28
N ARG A 55 6.92 5.48 9.60
CA ARG A 55 6.29 5.45 10.94
C ARG A 55 5.68 4.09 11.26
N LEU A 56 5.05 3.42 10.29
CA LEU A 56 4.53 2.06 10.48
C LEU A 56 5.65 1.06 10.78
N LEU A 57 6.80 1.20 10.11
CA LEU A 57 7.94 0.33 10.37
C LEU A 57 8.66 0.69 11.67
N ALA A 58 8.69 1.95 12.09
CA ALA A 58 9.27 2.31 13.38
C ALA A 58 8.43 1.81 14.59
N ASP A 59 7.19 1.39 14.35
CA ASP A 59 6.31 0.83 15.36
C ASP A 59 6.58 -0.67 15.58
N GLU A 60 7.06 -1.01 16.77
CA GLU A 60 7.33 -2.39 17.18
C GLU A 60 6.04 -3.21 17.32
N ASP A 61 4.93 -2.54 17.67
CA ASP A 61 3.61 -3.14 17.86
C ASP A 61 2.79 -3.19 16.57
N ALA A 62 3.37 -2.78 15.43
CA ALA A 62 2.72 -2.80 14.13
C ALA A 62 2.13 -4.18 13.81
N SER A 63 0.86 -4.26 13.39
CA SER A 63 0.26 -5.54 12.98
C SER A 63 0.81 -6.01 11.63
N ASP A 64 0.43 -7.20 11.16
CA ASP A 64 0.79 -7.62 9.80
C ASP A 64 0.11 -6.79 8.73
N ALA A 65 -1.12 -6.33 9.00
CA ALA A 65 -1.79 -5.37 8.13
C ALA A 65 -1.04 -4.04 8.09
N ASP A 66 -0.42 -3.58 9.18
CA ASP A 66 0.44 -2.39 9.16
C ASP A 66 1.68 -2.59 8.29
N LEU A 67 2.34 -3.75 8.36
CA LEU A 67 3.51 -4.03 7.51
C LEU A 67 3.15 -4.12 6.02
N VAL A 68 2.01 -4.75 5.71
CA VAL A 68 1.48 -4.76 4.34
C VAL A 68 1.01 -3.37 3.91
N GLY A 69 0.50 -2.57 4.84
CA GLY A 69 0.18 -1.15 4.63
C GLY A 69 1.42 -0.33 4.30
N ALA A 70 2.55 -0.58 4.96
CA ALA A 70 3.82 0.05 4.65
C ALA A 70 4.31 -0.30 3.23
N LEU A 71 4.16 -1.55 2.80
CA LEU A 71 4.40 -1.96 1.40
C LEU A 71 3.53 -1.19 0.41
N VAL A 72 2.24 -1.00 0.72
CA VAL A 72 1.32 -0.25 -0.14
C VAL A 72 1.70 1.23 -0.21
N LEU A 73 2.07 1.83 0.92
CA LEU A 73 2.50 3.23 0.98
C LEU A 73 3.82 3.46 0.24
N GLU A 74 4.76 2.52 0.33
CA GLU A 74 5.99 2.50 -0.44
C GLU A 74 5.70 2.51 -1.95
N ASP A 75 4.81 1.63 -2.41
CA ASP A 75 4.37 1.54 -3.80
C ASP A 75 3.68 2.83 -4.31
N LEU A 76 2.85 3.44 -3.47
CA LEU A 76 2.22 4.73 -3.74
C LEU A 76 3.27 5.84 -3.86
N ALA A 77 4.28 5.82 -2.99
CA ALA A 77 5.34 6.81 -2.99
C ALA A 77 6.20 6.72 -4.25
N GLN A 78 6.58 5.50 -4.67
CA GLN A 78 7.28 5.29 -5.95
C GLN A 78 6.46 5.78 -7.14
N THR A 79 5.16 5.46 -7.17
CA THR A 79 4.26 5.87 -8.26
C THR A 79 4.15 7.39 -8.33
N ALA A 80 3.99 8.05 -7.19
CA ALA A 80 3.90 9.51 -7.11
C ALA A 80 5.22 10.18 -7.52
N LEU A 81 6.37 9.69 -7.06
CA LEU A 81 7.68 10.20 -7.50
C LEU A 81 7.88 10.01 -9.02
N GLY A 82 7.49 8.86 -9.56
CA GLY A 82 7.51 8.60 -11.00
C GLY A 82 6.68 9.61 -11.80
N ASN A 83 5.49 9.98 -11.31
CA ASN A 83 4.63 11.00 -11.92
C ASN A 83 5.21 12.41 -11.79
N ALA A 84 5.79 12.77 -10.64
CA ALA A 84 6.48 14.05 -10.46
C ALA A 84 7.63 14.21 -11.47
N ARG A 85 8.43 13.15 -11.67
CA ARG A 85 9.49 13.10 -12.69
C ARG A 85 8.94 13.21 -14.10
N ALA A 86 7.88 12.46 -14.42
CA ALA A 86 7.26 12.51 -15.74
C ALA A 86 6.85 13.94 -16.11
N LEU A 87 6.13 14.62 -15.21
CA LEU A 87 5.67 15.99 -15.41
C LEU A 87 6.81 16.99 -15.51
N THR A 88 7.84 16.86 -14.67
CA THR A 88 9.05 17.69 -14.74
C THR A 88 9.74 17.61 -16.11
N HIS A 89 9.62 16.46 -16.80
CA HIS A 89 10.13 16.23 -18.14
C HIS A 89 9.09 16.41 -19.26
N GLY A 90 7.93 17.01 -18.98
CA GLY A 90 6.88 17.26 -19.97
C GLY A 90 6.20 15.98 -20.49
N ARG A 91 6.27 14.88 -19.73
CA ARG A 91 5.59 13.61 -20.04
C ARG A 91 4.28 13.50 -19.25
N PRO A 92 3.27 12.79 -19.78
CA PRO A 92 2.00 12.60 -19.09
C PRO A 92 2.18 11.75 -17.81
N GLU A 93 1.29 11.98 -16.84
CA GLU A 93 1.14 11.12 -15.66
C GLU A 93 0.72 9.71 -16.07
N ALA A 94 1.27 8.71 -15.40
CA ALA A 94 0.78 7.35 -15.49
C ALA A 94 -0.45 7.16 -14.59
N PRO A 95 -1.51 6.50 -15.07
CA PRO A 95 -2.64 6.15 -14.21
C PRO A 95 -2.18 5.17 -13.12
N PRO A 96 -2.66 5.31 -11.88
CA PRO A 96 -2.29 4.40 -10.81
C PRO A 96 -2.79 2.98 -11.12
N VAL A 97 -1.92 1.99 -10.92
CA VAL A 97 -2.28 0.56 -11.01
C VAL A 97 -2.27 0.00 -9.59
N PRO A 98 -3.42 -0.07 -8.90
CA PRO A 98 -3.45 -0.48 -7.51
C PRO A 98 -3.00 -1.93 -7.33
N LEU A 99 -2.47 -2.25 -6.16
CA LEU A 99 -2.21 -3.62 -5.74
C LEU A 99 -3.54 -4.39 -5.55
N CYS A 100 -3.44 -5.69 -5.40
CA CYS A 100 -4.58 -6.54 -5.07
C CYS A 100 -5.14 -6.16 -3.70
N ALA A 101 -6.35 -5.62 -3.66
CA ALA A 101 -6.97 -5.21 -2.40
C ALA A 101 -7.26 -6.39 -1.46
N LEU A 102 -7.44 -7.63 -1.95
CA LEU A 102 -7.63 -8.77 -1.04
C LEU A 102 -6.36 -9.13 -0.27
N ASN A 103 -5.21 -8.97 -0.92
CA ASN A 103 -3.90 -9.17 -0.31
C ASN A 103 -2.85 -8.45 -1.17
N PRO A 104 -2.37 -7.27 -0.75
CA PRO A 104 -1.40 -6.50 -1.52
C PRO A 104 -0.10 -7.25 -1.85
N THR A 105 0.28 -8.28 -1.07
CA THR A 105 1.46 -9.10 -1.34
C THR A 105 1.30 -9.96 -2.60
N HIS A 106 0.12 -10.04 -3.21
CA HIS A 106 -0.10 -10.68 -4.51
C HIS A 106 0.33 -9.82 -5.70
N GLY A 107 0.69 -8.55 -5.46
CA GLY A 107 1.11 -7.61 -6.50
C GLY A 107 -0.07 -6.90 -7.19
N ARG A 108 0.20 -6.38 -8.40
CA ARG A 108 -0.72 -5.50 -9.15
C ARG A 108 -2.06 -6.17 -9.45
N SER A 109 -3.12 -5.38 -9.32
CA SER A 109 -4.45 -5.76 -9.78
C SER A 109 -4.50 -5.79 -11.31
N THR A 110 -5.37 -6.65 -11.83
CA THR A 110 -5.59 -6.79 -13.29
C THR A 110 -7.06 -6.60 -13.67
N THR A 111 -7.95 -6.61 -12.68
CA THR A 111 -9.40 -6.49 -12.86
C THR A 111 -10.05 -6.13 -11.53
N THR A 112 -11.39 -6.11 -11.48
CA THR A 112 -12.15 -5.92 -10.25
C THR A 112 -12.95 -7.16 -9.87
N GLY A 113 -13.15 -7.36 -8.57
CA GLY A 113 -13.91 -8.47 -8.00
C GLY A 113 -14.67 -8.03 -6.75
N ARG A 114 -15.67 -8.81 -6.34
CA ARG A 114 -16.41 -8.59 -5.09
C ARG A 114 -16.11 -9.72 -4.12
N TRP A 115 -15.73 -9.39 -2.90
CA TRP A 115 -15.53 -10.33 -1.81
C TRP A 115 -16.52 -10.06 -0.68
N GLY A 116 -17.37 -11.03 -0.35
CA GLY A 116 -18.46 -10.86 0.61
C GLY A 116 -19.38 -9.69 0.26
N SER A 117 -19.68 -8.84 1.25
CA SER A 117 -20.47 -7.62 1.11
C SER A 117 -19.66 -6.39 0.69
N SER A 118 -18.34 -6.51 0.51
CA SER A 118 -17.47 -5.39 0.13
C SER A 118 -17.89 -4.77 -1.22
N PRO A 119 -17.56 -3.50 -1.51
CA PRO A 119 -17.64 -2.94 -2.86
C PRO A 119 -16.84 -3.75 -3.90
N LYS A 120 -16.93 -3.38 -5.18
CA LYS A 120 -15.99 -3.93 -6.17
C LYS A 120 -14.59 -3.40 -5.86
N LEU A 121 -13.65 -4.31 -5.68
CA LEU A 121 -12.27 -4.02 -5.33
C LEU A 121 -11.32 -4.39 -6.48
N PRO A 122 -10.20 -3.68 -6.66
CA PRO A 122 -9.14 -4.09 -7.56
C PRO A 122 -8.49 -5.39 -7.05
N VAL A 123 -8.38 -6.40 -7.91
CA VAL A 123 -7.86 -7.71 -7.53
C VAL A 123 -6.89 -8.25 -8.59
N CYS A 124 -5.92 -9.05 -8.15
CA CYS A 124 -5.04 -9.77 -9.07
C CYS A 124 -5.82 -10.86 -9.83
N ARG A 125 -5.21 -11.38 -10.90
CA ARG A 125 -5.81 -12.42 -11.75
C ARG A 125 -6.18 -13.70 -10.98
N ALA A 126 -5.40 -14.07 -9.97
CA ALA A 126 -5.66 -15.26 -9.17
C ALA A 126 -6.92 -15.09 -8.31
N CYS A 127 -6.97 -14.02 -7.50
CA CYS A 127 -8.15 -13.69 -6.71
C CYS A 127 -9.40 -13.51 -7.57
N ALA A 128 -9.29 -12.85 -8.72
CA ALA A 128 -10.41 -12.72 -9.67
C ALA A 128 -10.94 -14.08 -10.13
N ARG A 129 -10.05 -15.05 -10.40
CA ARG A 129 -10.43 -16.41 -10.79
C ARG A 129 -11.17 -17.11 -9.65
N ASP A 130 -10.63 -17.06 -8.43
CA ASP A 130 -11.22 -17.74 -7.28
C ASP A 130 -12.62 -17.18 -6.96
N LEU A 131 -12.77 -15.86 -6.96
CA LEU A 131 -14.06 -15.20 -6.81
C LEU A 131 -15.05 -15.64 -7.90
N LYS A 132 -14.61 -15.73 -9.16
CA LYS A 132 -15.46 -16.16 -10.28
C LYS A 132 -15.88 -17.62 -10.17
N THR A 133 -15.04 -18.48 -9.60
CA THR A 133 -15.31 -19.92 -9.46
C THR A 133 -15.80 -20.32 -8.07
N ASN A 134 -16.29 -19.36 -7.27
CA ASN A 134 -16.76 -19.57 -5.89
C ASN A 134 -15.76 -20.32 -5.00
N ARG A 135 -14.45 -20.10 -5.21
CA ARG A 135 -13.39 -20.55 -4.31
C ARG A 135 -12.99 -19.42 -3.39
N ALA A 136 -12.59 -19.75 -2.17
CA ALA A 136 -12.08 -18.77 -1.23
C ALA A 136 -10.73 -18.23 -1.74
N PRO A 137 -10.60 -16.92 -2.07
CA PRO A 137 -9.30 -16.33 -2.35
C PRO A 137 -8.47 -16.24 -1.06
N GLU A 138 -7.15 -16.19 -1.19
CA GLU A 138 -6.25 -15.86 -0.08
C GLU A 138 -6.38 -14.36 0.24
N VAL A 139 -7.22 -14.04 1.22
CA VAL A 139 -7.35 -12.68 1.78
C VAL A 139 -6.31 -12.53 2.88
N LEU A 140 -5.69 -11.34 2.97
CA LEU A 140 -4.75 -11.04 4.03
C LEU A 140 -5.41 -11.27 5.40
N ASP A 141 -4.75 -12.10 6.22
CA ASP A 141 -5.13 -12.35 7.60
C ASP A 141 -4.51 -11.27 8.50
N ASP A 142 -5.31 -10.76 9.44
CA ASP A 142 -4.87 -9.82 10.48
C ASP A 142 -5.44 -10.27 11.82
N GLY A 143 -4.62 -10.98 12.60
CA GLY A 143 -5.02 -11.52 13.90
C GLY A 143 -6.03 -12.67 13.82
N GLY A 144 -5.87 -13.58 12.85
CA GLY A 144 -6.69 -14.79 12.69
C GLY A 144 -8.04 -14.57 12.00
N ARG A 145 -8.25 -13.41 11.40
CA ARG A 145 -9.43 -13.06 10.62
C ARG A 145 -9.04 -12.28 9.36
N PRO A 146 -9.81 -12.38 8.26
CA PRO A 146 -9.57 -11.55 7.08
C PRO A 146 -9.61 -10.07 7.45
N TYR A 147 -8.61 -9.31 6.99
CA TYR A 147 -8.45 -7.91 7.38
C TYR A 147 -9.68 -7.05 7.02
N LEU A 148 -10.38 -7.37 5.92
CA LEU A 148 -11.59 -6.68 5.47
C LEU A 148 -12.79 -6.80 6.44
N GLU A 149 -12.75 -7.75 7.38
CA GLU A 149 -13.79 -7.89 8.41
C GLU A 149 -13.42 -7.25 9.74
N ARG A 150 -12.29 -6.55 9.79
CA ARG A 150 -11.79 -5.84 10.97
C ARG A 150 -12.34 -4.41 10.96
N ASP A 151 -12.33 -3.77 12.11
CA ASP A 151 -12.56 -2.33 12.21
C ASP A 151 -11.20 -1.61 12.30
N THR A 152 -10.53 -1.50 11.15
CA THR A 152 -9.23 -0.86 11.03
C THR A 152 -9.22 0.08 9.82
N VAL A 153 -8.28 1.02 9.80
CA VAL A 153 -8.05 1.87 8.62
C VAL A 153 -7.82 1.05 7.35
N TRP A 154 -7.14 -0.10 7.47
CA TRP A 154 -6.88 -0.99 6.35
C TRP A 154 -8.17 -1.56 5.78
N ALA A 155 -9.08 -2.05 6.63
CA ALA A 155 -10.38 -2.56 6.21
C ALA A 155 -11.24 -1.49 5.53
N ARG A 156 -11.33 -0.30 6.13
CA ARG A 156 -12.17 0.81 5.64
C ARG A 156 -11.68 1.37 4.31
N THR A 157 -10.36 1.38 4.09
CA THR A 157 -9.75 1.92 2.87
C THR A 157 -9.48 0.86 1.81
N ALA A 158 -9.56 -0.43 2.17
CA ALA A 158 -9.07 -1.56 1.39
C ALA A 158 -7.65 -1.31 0.84
N PHE A 159 -6.74 -0.92 1.74
CA PHE A 159 -5.37 -0.50 1.41
C PHE A 159 -5.31 0.62 0.34
N GLY A 160 -6.16 1.63 0.49
CA GLY A 160 -6.20 2.77 -0.44
C GLY A 160 -7.04 2.57 -1.69
N ALA A 161 -7.61 1.38 -1.92
CA ALA A 161 -8.49 1.16 -3.08
C ALA A 161 -9.82 1.94 -3.03
N LEU A 162 -10.23 2.39 -1.84
CA LEU A 162 -11.50 3.10 -1.62
C LEU A 162 -11.33 4.59 -1.27
N VAL A 163 -10.11 5.10 -1.22
CA VAL A 163 -9.81 6.49 -0.85
C VAL A 163 -8.77 7.10 -1.79
N SER A 164 -8.73 8.42 -1.88
CA SER A 164 -7.76 9.14 -2.72
C SER A 164 -6.45 9.49 -2.00
N ASP A 165 -6.46 9.47 -0.66
CA ASP A 165 -5.32 9.86 0.18
C ASP A 165 -5.20 8.90 1.37
N LEU A 166 -4.55 7.76 1.12
CA LEU A 166 -4.31 6.75 2.14
C LEU A 166 -3.40 7.24 3.29
N PRO A 167 -2.28 7.97 3.05
CA PRO A 167 -1.46 8.52 4.12
C PRO A 167 -2.26 9.30 5.17
N THR A 168 -3.14 10.21 4.72
CA THR A 168 -3.98 11.01 5.62
C THR A 168 -4.90 10.15 6.50
N GLU A 169 -5.52 9.10 5.94
CA GLU A 169 -6.39 8.20 6.70
C GLU A 169 -5.61 7.39 7.75
N VAL A 170 -4.40 6.94 7.43
CA VAL A 170 -3.54 6.20 8.35
C VAL A 170 -3.03 7.08 9.49
N VAL A 171 -2.61 8.31 9.17
CA VAL A 171 -2.18 9.28 10.19
C VAL A 171 -3.33 9.62 11.13
N ARG A 172 -4.55 9.83 10.62
CA ARG A 172 -5.73 10.13 11.43
C ARG A 172 -6.02 9.00 12.43
N GLU A 173 -6.09 7.75 11.96
CA GLU A 173 -6.32 6.57 12.82
C GLU A 173 -5.26 6.48 13.94
N ARG A 174 -4.00 6.77 13.64
CA ARG A 174 -2.91 6.66 14.63
C ARG A 174 -2.88 7.76 15.66
N VAL A 175 -3.48 8.92 15.39
CA VAL A 175 -3.64 10.00 16.38
C VAL A 175 -4.82 9.72 17.32
N GLU A 176 -5.81 8.93 16.86
CA GLU A 176 -7.02 8.61 17.62
C GLU A 176 -6.88 7.36 18.51
N ARG A 177 -5.78 6.60 18.38
CA ARG A 177 -5.44 5.43 19.19
C ARG A 177 -4.71 5.80 20.48
#